data_AF-A0A4U0XX63-F1
#
_entry.id   AF-A0A4U0XX63-F1
#
_cell.length_a   1.000
_cell.length_b   1.000
_cell.length_c   1.000
_cell.angle_alpha   90.00
_cell.angle_beta   90.00
_cell.angle_gamma   90.00
#
_symmetry.space_group_name_H-M   'P 1'
#
loop_
_entity.id
_entity.type
_entity.pdbx_description
1 polymer ?
#
loop_
_entity_poly.entity_id
_entity_poly.type
_entity_poly.pdbx_seq_one_letter_code
_entity_poly.pdbx_strand_id
1 'polypeptide(L)'
;MPLLDHLTTHSSPGSGGLPGALARLALRFLQFILAITVAGLYGVDLHHAQRAHAYADGKWVYAEVVAVLSIVTVLVYGVPFVKSWWGFGWEWCLFILWTALFGIFGHLYIPAHPTPRQAGQIRMKHAVWVDLVNMLLWLVTAVYSTFIWFRNRGTSSAAWGRYGYAGSRVQAWPPSVMVGRDPEVGMVKMGQMTGVV
;
A
#
# COMPACT_ATOMS: atom_id res chain seq x y z
N MET A 1 -2.43 -36.54 -13.73
CA MET A 1 -2.97 -35.17 -13.95
C MET A 1 -1.93 -34.14 -13.49
N PRO A 2 -0.81 -33.99 -14.21
CA PRO A 2 0.35 -33.18 -13.75
C PRO A 2 0.12 -31.66 -13.78
N LEU A 3 -0.97 -31.21 -14.40
CA LEU A 3 -1.32 -29.78 -14.48
C LEU A 3 -1.81 -29.22 -13.13
N LEU A 4 -2.42 -30.06 -12.28
CA LEU A 4 -2.95 -29.63 -10.98
C LEU A 4 -1.85 -29.53 -9.91
N ASP A 5 -0.82 -30.37 -9.99
CA ASP A 5 0.34 -30.31 -9.10
C ASP A 5 1.22 -29.09 -9.37
N HIS A 6 1.25 -28.60 -10.61
CA HIS A 6 1.98 -27.40 -10.97
C HIS A 6 1.32 -26.10 -10.44
N LEU A 7 0.03 -26.18 -10.08
CA LEU A 7 -0.73 -25.07 -9.49
C LEU A 7 -0.71 -25.07 -7.96
N THR A 8 -0.41 -26.21 -7.32
CA THR A 8 -0.31 -26.33 -5.86
C THR A 8 1.12 -26.08 -5.35
N THR A 9 2.13 -26.40 -6.15
CA THR A 9 3.56 -26.35 -5.76
C THR A 9 4.19 -24.95 -5.77
N HIS A 10 3.51 -23.92 -6.29
CA HIS A 10 3.97 -22.51 -6.21
C HIS A 10 3.39 -21.73 -5.03
N SER A 11 3.03 -22.41 -3.93
CA SER A 11 2.64 -21.77 -2.68
C SER A 11 3.87 -21.44 -1.84
N SER A 12 4.71 -20.48 -2.29
CA SER A 12 5.85 -20.01 -1.51
C SER A 12 5.40 -19.39 -0.17
N PRO A 13 5.87 -19.90 0.98
CA PRO A 13 5.60 -19.32 2.29
C PRO A 13 6.51 -18.09 2.49
N GLY A 14 5.98 -16.88 2.26
CA GLY A 14 6.78 -15.66 2.48
C GLY A 14 6.04 -14.33 2.35
N SER A 15 4.98 -14.24 1.56
CA SER A 15 4.22 -12.99 1.40
C SER A 15 2.75 -13.30 1.11
N GLY A 16 1.92 -13.30 2.15
CA GLY A 16 0.46 -13.50 2.15
C GLY A 16 -0.12 -14.08 0.87
N GLY A 17 -0.15 -15.42 0.77
CA GLY A 17 -0.53 -16.18 -0.43
C GLY A 17 -1.94 -15.90 -0.97
N LEU A 18 -2.42 -16.74 -1.91
CA LEU A 18 -3.73 -16.59 -2.57
C LEU A 18 -4.89 -16.15 -1.63
N PRO A 19 -5.05 -16.69 -0.40
CA PRO A 19 -6.09 -16.23 0.52
C PRO A 19 -5.95 -14.76 0.94
N GLY A 20 -4.73 -14.28 1.14
CA GLY A 20 -4.47 -12.88 1.49
C GLY A 20 -4.75 -11.93 0.32
N ALA A 21 -4.51 -12.36 -0.91
CA ALA A 21 -4.89 -11.60 -2.10
C ALA A 21 -6.41 -11.51 -2.27
N LEU A 22 -7.11 -12.63 -2.09
CA LEU A 22 -8.58 -12.68 -2.14
C LEU A 22 -9.22 -11.85 -1.04
N ALA A 23 -8.71 -11.91 0.19
CA ALA A 23 -9.21 -11.09 1.29
C ALA A 23 -9.06 -9.59 1.01
N ARG A 24 -7.91 -9.16 0.45
CA ARG A 24 -7.71 -7.76 0.03
C ARG A 24 -8.70 -7.36 -1.07
N LEU A 25 -8.89 -8.21 -2.07
CA LEU A 25 -9.84 -7.93 -3.15
C LEU A 25 -11.27 -7.82 -2.63
N ALA A 26 -11.69 -8.72 -1.74
CA ALA A 26 -13.00 -8.68 -1.11
C ALA A 26 -13.21 -7.42 -0.28
N LEU A 27 -12.22 -7.03 0.55
CA LEU A 27 -12.28 -5.78 1.32
C LEU A 27 -12.41 -4.56 0.41
N ARG A 28 -11.62 -4.49 -0.65
CA ARG A 28 -11.69 -3.42 -1.66
C ARG A 28 -13.05 -3.38 -2.34
N PHE A 29 -13.56 -4.53 -2.75
CA PHE A 29 -14.87 -4.64 -3.38
C PHE A 29 -16.00 -4.17 -2.45
N LEU A 30 -15.96 -4.51 -1.17
CA LEU A 30 -16.91 -4.02 -0.18
C LEU A 30 -16.81 -2.49 -0.02
N GLN A 31 -15.60 -1.93 0.09
CA GLN A 31 -15.39 -0.48 0.15
C GLN A 31 -15.97 0.25 -1.08
N PHE A 32 -15.84 -0.36 -2.26
CA PHE A 32 -16.40 0.17 -3.50
C PHE A 32 -17.94 0.18 -3.52
N ILE A 33 -18.57 -0.95 -3.15
CA ILE A 33 -20.04 -1.04 -3.10
C ILE A 33 -20.60 -0.02 -2.11
N LEU A 34 -20.00 0.09 -0.92
CA LEU A 34 -20.46 1.03 0.10
C LEU A 34 -20.26 2.49 -0.37
N ALA A 35 -19.14 2.80 -1.01
CA ALA A 35 -18.90 4.15 -1.55
C ALA A 35 -19.91 4.52 -2.65
N ILE A 36 -20.25 3.60 -3.57
CA ILE A 36 -21.30 3.85 -4.58
C ILE A 36 -22.68 3.99 -3.94
N THR A 37 -22.96 3.21 -2.90
CA THR A 37 -24.23 3.29 -2.17
C THR A 37 -24.40 4.67 -1.53
N VAL A 38 -23.32 5.19 -0.92
CA VAL A 38 -23.25 6.53 -0.34
C VAL A 38 -23.42 7.61 -1.40
N ALA A 39 -22.72 7.53 -2.54
CA ALA A 39 -22.89 8.45 -3.65
C ALA A 39 -24.35 8.46 -4.17
N GLY A 40 -24.97 7.28 -4.29
CA GLY A 40 -26.37 7.18 -4.69
C GLY A 40 -27.34 7.79 -3.67
N LEU A 41 -27.13 7.53 -2.38
CA LEU A 41 -27.99 8.06 -1.31
C LEU A 41 -27.92 9.59 -1.24
N TYR A 42 -26.72 10.16 -1.27
CA TYR A 42 -26.49 11.59 -1.11
C TYR A 42 -26.65 12.39 -2.42
N GLY A 43 -26.35 11.78 -3.57
CA GLY A 43 -26.58 12.37 -4.89
C GLY A 43 -28.06 12.64 -5.17
N VAL A 44 -28.97 11.81 -4.62
CA VAL A 44 -30.42 12.07 -4.69
C VAL A 44 -30.77 13.36 -3.95
N ASP A 45 -30.24 13.60 -2.75
CA ASP A 45 -30.55 14.83 -2.00
C ASP A 45 -29.95 16.07 -2.65
N LEU A 46 -28.77 15.94 -3.29
CA LEU A 46 -28.16 16.99 -4.10
C LEU A 46 -29.02 17.34 -5.33
N HIS A 47 -29.56 16.32 -6.01
CA HIS A 47 -30.44 16.49 -7.16
C HIS A 47 -31.77 17.14 -6.79
N HIS A 48 -32.33 16.81 -5.62
CA HIS A 48 -33.53 17.46 -5.11
C HIS A 48 -33.28 18.94 -4.78
N ALA A 49 -32.14 19.27 -4.15
CA ALA A 49 -31.77 20.65 -3.87
C ALA A 49 -31.60 21.48 -5.16
N GLN A 50 -30.96 20.91 -6.17
CA GLN A 50 -30.79 21.53 -7.49
C GLN A 50 -32.13 21.81 -8.18
N ARG A 51 -33.08 20.86 -8.11
CA ARG A 51 -34.44 21.02 -8.66
C ARG A 51 -35.27 22.06 -7.92
N ALA A 52 -35.01 22.26 -6.63
CA ALA A 52 -35.69 23.28 -5.83
C ALA A 52 -35.10 24.70 -6.01
N HIS A 53 -34.13 24.89 -6.92
CA HIS A 53 -33.34 26.12 -7.06
C HIS A 53 -32.70 26.61 -5.74
N ALA A 54 -32.51 25.68 -4.79
CA ALA A 54 -31.87 25.95 -3.52
C ALA A 54 -30.37 25.66 -3.63
N TYR A 55 -29.57 26.38 -2.85
CA TYR A 55 -28.12 26.12 -2.77
C TYR A 55 -27.88 24.70 -2.23
N ALA A 56 -26.99 23.95 -2.87
CA ALA A 56 -26.60 22.63 -2.38
C ALA A 56 -25.89 22.80 -1.01
N ASP A 57 -26.46 22.21 0.04
CA ASP A 57 -25.86 22.24 1.37
C ASP A 57 -24.50 21.53 1.32
N GLY A 58 -23.46 22.21 1.84
CA GLY A 58 -22.06 21.79 1.72
C GLY A 58 -21.79 20.39 2.30
N LYS A 59 -22.62 19.92 3.23
CA LYS A 59 -22.49 18.55 3.78
C LYS A 59 -22.73 17.46 2.74
N TRP A 60 -23.65 17.68 1.80
CA TRP A 60 -23.97 16.71 0.75
C TRP A 60 -22.88 16.71 -0.34
N VAL A 61 -22.36 17.90 -0.67
CA VAL A 61 -21.22 18.03 -1.61
C VAL A 61 -19.99 17.34 -1.04
N TYR A 62 -19.71 17.53 0.25
CA TYR A 62 -18.63 16.84 0.94
C TYR A 62 -18.78 15.32 0.85
N ALA A 63 -19.99 14.80 1.10
CA ALA A 63 -20.26 13.36 1.00
C ALA A 63 -19.96 12.79 -0.38
N GLU A 64 -20.40 13.49 -1.43
CA GLU A 64 -20.17 13.08 -2.83
C GLU A 64 -18.68 13.07 -3.18
N VAL A 65 -17.93 14.10 -2.78
CA VAL A 65 -16.48 14.19 -3.04
C VAL A 65 -15.74 13.03 -2.36
N VAL A 66 -16.06 12.73 -1.10
CA VAL A 66 -15.43 11.62 -0.36
C VAL A 66 -15.78 10.27 -0.98
N ALA A 67 -17.02 10.08 -1.43
CA ALA A 67 -17.46 8.87 -2.12
C ALA A 67 -16.71 8.67 -3.45
N VAL A 68 -16.61 9.71 -4.28
CA VAL A 68 -15.88 9.65 -5.57
C VAL A 68 -14.40 9.39 -5.36
N LEU A 69 -13.75 10.07 -4.40
CA LEU A 69 -12.34 9.81 -4.07
C LEU A 69 -12.12 8.35 -3.66
N SER A 70 -13.05 7.78 -2.91
CA SER A 70 -13.00 6.37 -2.48
C SER A 70 -13.17 5.41 -3.64
N ILE A 71 -14.13 5.68 -4.53
CA ILE A 71 -14.36 4.89 -5.76
C ILE A 71 -13.10 4.88 -6.63
N VAL A 72 -12.54 6.06 -6.92
CA VAL A 72 -11.31 6.20 -7.71
C VAL A 72 -10.15 5.47 -7.04
N THR A 73 -10.02 5.60 -5.71
CA THR A 73 -8.97 4.93 -4.96
C THR A 73 -9.07 3.41 -5.09
N VAL A 74 -10.26 2.83 -4.92
CA VAL A 74 -10.43 1.38 -5.04
C VAL A 74 -10.14 0.91 -6.46
N LEU A 75 -10.54 1.66 -7.49
CA LEU A 75 -10.25 1.30 -8.88
C LEU A 75 -8.75 1.37 -9.18
N VAL A 76 -8.05 2.42 -8.72
CA VAL A 76 -6.60 2.58 -8.94
C VAL A 76 -5.79 1.53 -8.18
N TYR A 77 -6.08 1.33 -6.89
CA TYR A 77 -5.34 0.39 -6.05
C TYR A 77 -5.84 -1.07 -6.14
N GLY A 78 -6.97 -1.31 -6.81
CA GLY A 78 -7.42 -2.65 -7.18
C GLY A 78 -6.57 -3.27 -8.29
N VAL A 79 -5.87 -2.44 -9.07
CA VAL A 79 -4.98 -2.88 -10.14
C VAL A 79 -3.57 -3.17 -9.57
N PRO A 80 -3.01 -4.38 -9.72
CA PRO A 80 -1.75 -4.78 -9.09
C PRO A 80 -0.51 -4.05 -9.62
N PHE A 81 -0.64 -3.16 -10.59
CA PHE A 81 0.47 -2.45 -11.25
C PHE A 81 0.90 -1.16 -10.53
N VAL A 82 0.16 -0.69 -9.52
CA VAL A 82 0.48 0.57 -8.83
C VAL A 82 1.36 0.34 -7.61
N LYS A 83 2.67 0.57 -7.75
CA LYS A 83 3.65 0.46 -6.64
C LYS A 83 3.55 1.67 -5.72
N SER A 84 2.65 1.62 -4.74
CA SER A 84 2.39 2.74 -3.85
C SER A 84 3.46 2.90 -2.76
N TRP A 85 4.45 3.75 -3.00
CA TRP A 85 5.44 4.14 -1.98
C TRP A 85 4.82 4.97 -0.83
N TRP A 86 3.63 5.53 -1.04
CA TRP A 86 2.88 6.38 -0.10
C TRP A 86 1.47 5.87 0.22
N GLY A 87 1.15 4.61 -0.14
CA GLY A 87 -0.21 4.07 -0.02
C GLY A 87 -0.76 4.11 1.41
N PHE A 88 0.09 3.91 2.42
CA PHE A 88 -0.34 3.96 3.82
C PHE A 88 -0.90 5.34 4.19
N GLY A 89 -0.27 6.44 3.76
CA GLY A 89 -0.71 7.79 4.07
C GLY A 89 -2.06 8.12 3.42
N TRP A 90 -2.24 7.68 2.18
CA TRP A 90 -3.49 7.88 1.45
C TRP A 90 -4.68 7.13 2.08
N GLU A 91 -4.46 5.90 2.55
CA GLU A 91 -5.48 5.14 3.29
C GLU A 91 -5.92 5.86 4.58
N TRP A 92 -4.97 6.46 5.30
CA TRP A 92 -5.27 7.30 6.47
C TRP A 92 -6.04 8.57 6.11
N CYS A 93 -5.69 9.23 5.00
CA CYS A 93 -6.44 10.38 4.51
C CYS A 93 -7.91 10.03 4.26
N LEU A 94 -8.19 8.92 3.59
CA LEU A 94 -9.55 8.48 3.33
C LEU A 94 -10.28 8.09 4.62
N PHE A 95 -9.62 7.38 5.53
CA PHE A 95 -10.21 7.08 6.84
C PHE A 95 -10.62 8.35 7.60
N ILE A 96 -9.78 9.39 7.60
CA ILE A 96 -10.10 10.68 8.26
C ILE A 96 -11.27 11.36 7.56
N LEU A 97 -11.31 11.36 6.23
CA LEU A 97 -12.43 11.93 5.47
C LEU A 97 -13.76 11.22 5.77
N TRP A 98 -13.76 9.89 5.81
CA TRP A 98 -14.92 9.09 6.20
C TRP A 98 -15.31 9.29 7.67
N THR A 99 -14.34 9.47 8.56
CA THR A 99 -14.59 9.81 9.97
C THR A 99 -15.31 11.14 10.10
N ALA A 100 -14.86 12.17 9.37
CA ALA A 100 -15.52 13.47 9.36
C ALA A 100 -16.92 13.40 8.74
N LEU A 101 -17.10 12.62 7.66
CA LEU A 101 -18.41 12.37 7.05
C LEU A 101 -19.37 11.74 8.06
N PHE A 102 -18.96 10.61 8.66
CA PHE A 102 -19.74 9.94 9.70
C PHE A 102 -20.00 10.87 10.90
N GLY A 103 -19.05 11.71 11.30
CA GLY A 103 -19.24 12.67 12.37
C GLY A 103 -20.35 13.69 12.08
N ILE A 104 -20.36 14.27 10.88
CA ILE A 104 -21.38 15.24 10.44
C ILE A 104 -22.76 14.59 10.40
N PHE A 105 -22.89 13.46 9.71
CA PHE A 105 -24.17 12.79 9.51
C PHE A 105 -24.64 12.05 10.78
N GLY A 106 -23.72 11.49 11.55
CA GLY A 106 -24.00 10.84 12.83
C GLY A 106 -24.57 11.82 13.86
N HIS A 107 -23.95 12.99 14.02
CA HIS A 107 -24.47 14.02 14.92
C HIS A 107 -25.86 14.52 14.51
N LEU A 108 -26.14 14.58 13.20
CA LEU A 108 -27.41 15.08 12.68
C LEU A 108 -28.56 14.06 12.77
N TYR A 109 -28.30 12.78 12.49
CA TYR A 109 -29.36 11.78 12.28
C TYR A 109 -29.47 10.70 13.37
N ILE A 110 -28.42 10.46 14.18
CA ILE A 110 -28.51 9.51 15.30
C ILE A 110 -29.50 9.99 16.39
N PRO A 111 -29.41 11.24 16.90
CA PRO A 111 -30.34 11.75 17.91
C PRO A 111 -31.71 12.14 17.33
N ALA A 112 -31.88 12.13 16.01
CA ALA A 112 -33.15 12.47 15.40
C ALA A 112 -34.21 11.38 15.64
N HIS A 113 -35.41 11.82 16.02
CA HIS A 113 -36.62 11.02 16.16
C HIS A 113 -37.60 11.35 15.02
N PRO A 114 -37.42 10.79 13.81
CA PRO A 114 -38.25 11.13 12.67
C PRO A 114 -39.68 10.60 12.86
N THR A 115 -40.67 11.43 12.49
CA THR A 115 -42.08 11.02 12.42
C THR A 115 -42.28 10.16 11.15
N PRO A 116 -43.22 9.18 11.10
CA PRO A 116 -43.40 8.30 9.92
C PRO A 116 -43.63 9.01 8.58
N ARG A 117 -44.03 10.29 8.60
CA ARG A 117 -44.21 11.15 7.41
C ARG A 117 -42.88 11.65 6.80
N GLN A 118 -41.75 11.48 7.50
CA GLN A 118 -40.41 11.95 7.11
C GLN A 118 -39.52 10.80 6.61
N ALA A 119 -39.98 10.11 5.56
CA ALA A 119 -39.27 8.96 4.98
C ALA A 119 -37.79 9.24 4.62
N GLY A 120 -37.48 10.48 4.22
CA GLY A 120 -36.10 10.91 3.95
C GLY A 120 -35.17 10.84 5.17
N GLN A 121 -35.64 11.25 6.36
CA GLN A 121 -34.83 11.19 7.58
C GLN A 121 -34.60 9.75 8.06
N ILE A 122 -35.58 8.86 7.88
CA ILE A 122 -35.43 7.43 8.18
C ILE A 122 -34.35 6.82 7.28
N ARG A 123 -34.39 7.12 5.97
CA ARG A 123 -33.35 6.69 5.02
C ARG A 123 -31.97 7.20 5.42
N MET A 124 -31.85 8.47 5.80
CA MET A 124 -30.58 9.05 6.24
C MET A 124 -30.04 8.41 7.51
N LYS A 125 -30.91 8.00 8.44
CA LYS A 125 -30.50 7.27 9.64
C LYS A 125 -29.89 5.90 9.31
N HIS A 126 -30.39 5.22 8.28
CA HIS A 126 -29.76 3.99 7.77
C HIS A 126 -28.45 4.28 7.03
N ALA A 127 -28.37 5.38 6.26
CA ALA A 127 -27.16 5.79 5.56
C ALA A 127 -25.97 6.00 6.51
N VAL A 128 -26.21 6.60 7.69
CA VAL A 128 -25.17 6.79 8.73
C VAL A 128 -24.49 5.48 9.13
N TRP A 129 -25.24 4.37 9.19
CA TRP A 129 -24.66 3.07 9.51
C TRP A 129 -23.81 2.51 8.35
N VAL A 130 -24.20 2.79 7.11
CA VAL A 130 -23.40 2.46 5.92
C VAL A 130 -22.08 3.23 5.95
N ASP A 131 -22.11 4.52 6.29
CA ASP A 131 -20.90 5.34 6.44
C ASP A 131 -19.97 4.79 7.53
N LEU A 132 -20.54 4.39 8.67
CA LEU A 132 -19.77 3.81 9.77
C LEU A 132 -19.05 2.53 9.33
N VAL A 133 -19.76 1.62 8.66
CA VAL A 133 -19.16 0.38 8.18
C VAL A 133 -18.04 0.68 7.18
N ASN A 134 -18.26 1.60 6.24
CA ASN A 134 -17.24 1.94 5.26
C ASN A 134 -16.01 2.61 5.90
N MET A 135 -16.23 3.53 6.85
CA MET A 135 -15.18 4.14 7.66
C MET A 135 -14.32 3.09 8.38
N LEU A 136 -14.95 2.08 8.99
CA LEU A 136 -14.23 0.99 9.66
C LEU A 136 -13.44 0.12 8.68
N LEU A 137 -13.97 -0.14 7.48
CA LEU A 137 -13.21 -0.85 6.44
C LEU A 137 -11.96 -0.06 6.03
N TRP A 138 -12.06 1.27 5.86
CA TRP A 138 -10.91 2.13 5.60
C TRP A 138 -9.90 2.12 6.75
N LEU A 139 -10.34 2.04 8.00
CA LEU A 139 -9.44 1.87 9.14
C LEU A 139 -8.66 0.56 9.06
N VAL A 140 -9.34 -0.56 8.78
CA VAL A 140 -8.70 -1.87 8.67
C VAL A 140 -7.65 -1.86 7.55
N THR A 141 -7.97 -1.28 6.39
CA THR A 141 -7.02 -1.20 5.27
C THR A 141 -5.87 -0.22 5.54
N ALA A 142 -6.09 0.87 6.26
CA ALA A 142 -5.06 1.80 6.70
C ALA A 142 -4.07 1.15 7.70
N VAL A 143 -4.59 0.43 8.71
CA VAL A 143 -3.77 -0.32 9.68
C VAL A 143 -2.97 -1.42 8.98
N TYR A 144 -3.61 -2.17 8.08
CA TYR A 144 -2.95 -3.21 7.30
C TYR A 144 -1.80 -2.66 6.43
N SER A 145 -2.05 -1.55 5.73
CA SER A 145 -1.05 -0.89 4.87
C SER A 145 0.12 -0.37 5.69
N THR A 146 -0.16 0.17 6.89
CA THR A 146 0.84 0.62 7.85
C THR A 146 1.72 -0.54 8.32
N PHE A 147 1.12 -1.66 8.73
CA PHE A 147 1.84 -2.84 9.19
C PHE A 147 2.78 -3.42 8.11
N ILE A 148 2.31 -3.54 6.87
CA ILE A 148 3.14 -4.01 5.75
C ILE A 148 4.33 -3.08 5.51
N TRP A 149 4.11 -1.77 5.54
CA TRP A 149 5.15 -0.80 5.29
C TRP A 149 6.26 -0.86 6.34
N PHE A 150 5.91 -0.98 7.62
CA PHE A 150 6.90 -1.16 8.69
C PHE A 150 7.65 -2.49 8.58
N ARG A 151 6.96 -3.59 8.24
CA ARG A 151 7.58 -4.91 8.09
C ARG A 151 8.56 -5.00 6.92
N ASN A 152 8.26 -4.32 5.81
CA ASN A 152 9.14 -4.25 4.64
C ASN A 152 10.40 -3.41 4.89
N ARG A 153 10.37 -2.49 5.85
CA ARG A 153 11.55 -1.69 6.24
C ARG A 153 12.52 -2.45 7.13
N GLY A 154 12.02 -3.25 8.07
CA GLY A 154 12.87 -4.05 8.97
C GLY A 154 13.72 -5.11 8.26
N THR A 155 13.29 -5.57 7.07
CA THR A 155 14.04 -6.54 6.25
C THR A 155 15.21 -5.91 5.49
N SER A 156 15.13 -4.60 5.19
CA SER A 156 16.21 -3.89 4.48
C SER A 156 17.42 -3.69 5.39
N SER A 157 17.21 -3.38 6.67
CA SER A 157 18.31 -3.17 7.65
C SER A 157 19.10 -4.46 7.95
N ALA A 158 18.46 -5.63 7.87
CA ALA A 158 19.11 -6.92 8.11
C ALA A 158 19.95 -7.43 6.91
N ALA A 159 19.67 -6.94 5.70
CA ALA A 159 20.42 -7.30 4.50
C ALA A 159 21.82 -6.65 4.51
N TRP A 160 21.92 -5.37 4.89
CA TRP A 160 23.19 -4.66 5.00
C TRP A 160 24.13 -5.25 6.05
N GLY A 161 23.58 -5.76 7.16
CA GLY A 161 24.37 -6.50 8.16
C GLY A 161 25.05 -7.73 7.57
N ARG A 162 24.41 -8.44 6.64
CA ARG A 162 24.96 -9.68 6.04
C ARG A 162 26.05 -9.42 5.00
N TYR A 163 25.99 -8.31 4.26
CA TYR A 163 27.05 -7.95 3.31
C TYR A 163 28.33 -7.44 4.00
N GLY A 164 28.21 -6.79 5.15
CA GLY A 164 29.36 -6.34 5.94
C GLY A 164 30.22 -7.48 6.52
N TYR A 165 29.63 -8.65 6.79
CA TYR A 165 30.36 -9.83 7.28
C TYR A 165 30.85 -10.79 6.17
N ALA A 166 30.41 -10.60 4.93
CA ALA A 166 30.87 -11.38 3.78
C ALA A 166 32.16 -10.80 3.18
N GLY A 167 32.39 -9.48 3.29
CA GLY A 167 33.60 -8.81 2.79
C GLY A 167 34.85 -9.00 3.65
N SER A 168 34.72 -9.47 4.90
CA SER A 168 35.83 -9.64 5.84
C SER A 168 36.40 -11.06 5.90
N ARG A 169 35.85 -12.01 5.12
CA ARG A 169 36.34 -13.41 5.03
C ARG A 169 36.96 -13.79 3.70
N VAL A 170 37.36 -12.81 2.88
CA VAL A 170 38.15 -13.04 1.66
C VAL A 170 39.40 -12.16 1.66
N GLN A 171 40.28 -12.36 2.64
CA GLN A 171 41.71 -12.09 2.48
C GLN A 171 42.57 -12.87 3.49
N ALA A 172 42.33 -14.17 3.63
CA ALA A 172 43.36 -15.06 4.15
C ALA A 172 44.19 -15.53 2.95
N TRP A 173 45.32 -14.86 2.71
CA TRP A 173 46.29 -15.28 1.71
C TRP A 173 46.83 -16.68 2.06
N PRO A 174 46.94 -17.62 1.10
CA PRO A 174 47.61 -18.89 1.33
C PRO A 174 49.12 -18.67 1.60
N PRO A 175 49.77 -19.41 2.53
CA PRO A 175 51.15 -19.16 2.94
C PRO A 175 52.24 -19.58 1.92
N SER A 176 51.97 -19.62 0.62
CA SER A 176 52.89 -20.22 -0.36
C SER A 176 53.55 -19.26 -1.35
N VAL A 177 53.51 -17.95 -1.11
CA VAL A 177 54.25 -16.99 -1.95
C VAL A 177 55.07 -16.03 -1.09
N MET A 178 56.03 -16.59 -0.36
CA MET A 178 57.24 -15.86 0.04
C MET A 178 58.28 -16.09 -1.05
N VAL A 179 58.16 -15.33 -2.15
CA VAL A 179 59.21 -15.24 -3.16
C VAL A 179 60.44 -14.66 -2.48
N GLY A 180 61.50 -15.47 -2.45
CA GLY A 180 62.80 -15.13 -1.89
C GLY A 180 63.29 -13.80 -2.44
N ARG A 181 63.64 -12.90 -1.53
CA ARG A 181 64.40 -11.69 -1.84
C ARG A 181 65.87 -12.11 -1.87
N ASP A 182 66.33 -12.60 -3.02
CA ASP A 182 67.76 -12.83 -3.25
C ASP A 182 68.46 -11.48 -3.46
N PRO A 183 69.50 -11.15 -2.68
CA PRO A 183 70.11 -9.82 -2.72
C PRO A 183 71.33 -9.75 -3.64
N GLU A 184 71.42 -10.46 -4.77
CA GLU A 184 72.62 -10.39 -5.63
C GLU A 184 72.34 -10.61 -7.12
N VAL A 185 71.74 -9.64 -7.82
CA VAL A 185 71.89 -9.53 -9.28
C VAL A 185 71.88 -8.07 -9.70
N GLY A 186 72.96 -7.37 -9.33
CA GLY A 186 73.21 -5.98 -9.71
C GLY A 186 74.56 -5.79 -10.39
N MET A 187 75.02 -6.77 -11.19
CA MET A 187 76.30 -6.68 -11.89
C MET A 187 76.27 -7.46 -13.22
N VAL A 188 75.72 -6.87 -14.29
CA VAL A 188 76.15 -7.17 -15.66
C VAL A 188 76.07 -5.89 -16.51
N LYS A 189 77.18 -5.15 -16.57
CA LYS A 189 77.47 -4.24 -17.69
C LYS A 189 78.16 -5.08 -18.76
N MET A 190 77.40 -5.47 -19.78
CA MET A 190 77.89 -6.16 -20.97
C MET A 190 78.35 -5.11 -21.98
N GLY A 191 79.64 -5.12 -22.33
CA GLY A 191 80.23 -4.11 -23.22
C GLY A 191 81.61 -4.52 -23.73
N GLN A 192 81.71 -5.71 -24.33
CA GLN A 192 82.83 -6.08 -25.20
C GLN A 192 82.24 -6.80 -26.42
N MET A 193 82.10 -6.06 -27.52
CA MET A 193 81.85 -6.61 -28.85
C MET A 193 83.19 -7.09 -29.41
N THR A 194 83.15 -8.31 -29.92
CA THR A 194 84.22 -9.07 -30.56
C THR A 194 84.72 -8.43 -31.84
N GLY A 195 86.04 -8.46 -32.04
CA GLY A 195 86.67 -8.20 -33.33
C GLY A 195 86.42 -9.34 -34.32
N VAL A 196 86.25 -8.98 -35.59
CA VAL A 196 86.41 -9.84 -36.76
C VAL A 196 87.21 -9.03 -37.78
N VAL A 197 88.32 -9.66 -38.20
CA VAL A 197 89.20 -9.46 -39.37
C VAL A 197 88.84 -8.35 -40.35
#